data_AF-A0A959LJF5-F1
#
_entry.id   AF-A0A959LJF5-F1
#
_cell.length_a   1.000
_cell.length_b   1.000
_cell.length_c   1.000
_cell.angle_alpha   90.00
_cell.angle_beta   90.00
_cell.angle_gamma   90.00
#
_symmetry.space_group_name_H-M   'P 1'
#
loop_
_entity.id
_entity.type
_entity.pdbx_description
1 polymer ?
#
loop_
_entity_poly.entity_id
_entity_poly.type
_entity_poly.pdbx_seq_one_letter_code
_entity_poly.pdbx_strand_id
1 'polypeptide(L)'
;LERNGGVSILPKKNINLTLNSMFPVGDAIVIDAGTDVVNSRAVKVIKVIPQGESDIVLTKIWVDEERNLALRTETTTRDNGTVKMDLAFGAHIAQGLPDKVIVYLDVKEYKLPKGVTMDYDANAQMKADDKGNGKNKKGKIEISYLNYEVNKGLPDNIFAEKD
;
A
#
# COMPACT_ATOMS: atom_id res chain seq x y z
N LEU A 1 -20.38 21.53 -22.57
CA LEU A 1 -19.60 20.93 -21.44
C LEU A 1 -19.75 19.42 -21.54
N GLU A 2 -18.90 18.80 -22.34
CA GLU A 2 -18.84 17.33 -22.47
C GLU A 2 -18.27 16.74 -21.17
N ARG A 3 -19.02 15.84 -20.54
CA ARG A 3 -18.54 15.02 -19.42
C ARG A 3 -17.98 13.72 -20.02
N ASN A 4 -16.67 13.66 -20.25
CA ASN A 4 -15.97 12.41 -20.52
C ASN A 4 -15.90 11.59 -19.23
N GLY A 5 -16.91 10.72 -19.05
CA GLY A 5 -17.10 9.88 -17.89
C GLY A 5 -16.05 8.77 -17.77
N GLY A 6 -14.90 9.09 -17.17
CA GLY A 6 -14.06 8.09 -16.53
C GLY A 6 -14.69 7.70 -15.19
N VAL A 7 -15.18 6.46 -15.07
CA VAL A 7 -15.60 5.92 -13.79
C VAL A 7 -14.35 5.58 -12.99
N SER A 8 -13.99 6.43 -12.03
CA SER A 8 -12.93 6.14 -11.06
C SER A 8 -13.54 5.33 -9.91
N ILE A 9 -13.24 4.02 -9.86
CA ILE A 9 -13.61 3.15 -8.75
C ILE A 9 -12.45 3.14 -7.77
N LEU A 10 -12.51 4.01 -6.76
CA LEU A 10 -11.64 3.92 -5.59
C LEU A 10 -12.32 3.04 -4.53
N PRO A 11 -11.71 1.94 -4.05
CA PRO A 11 -12.31 1.09 -3.04
C PRO A 11 -12.61 1.88 -1.75
N LYS A 12 -13.88 1.87 -1.33
CA LYS A 12 -14.44 2.70 -0.24
C LYS A 12 -13.92 2.40 1.16
N LYS A 13 -13.10 1.35 1.37
CA LYS A 13 -12.32 1.19 2.60
C LYS A 13 -10.91 1.65 2.28
N ASN A 14 -10.58 2.83 2.80
CA ASN A 14 -9.26 3.41 2.74
C ASN A 14 -8.25 2.44 3.38
N ILE A 15 -7.71 1.51 2.60
CA ILE A 15 -6.35 1.10 2.85
C ILE A 15 -5.58 2.37 2.55
N ASN A 16 -5.26 3.14 3.59
CA ASN A 16 -4.35 4.28 3.48
C ASN A 16 -3.06 3.68 2.96
N LEU A 17 -2.88 3.65 1.63
CA LEU A 17 -1.73 3.09 0.94
C LEU A 17 -0.64 4.15 0.84
N THR A 18 -0.44 4.88 1.94
CA THR A 18 0.68 5.80 2.07
C THR A 18 1.89 4.99 2.53
N LEU A 19 3.10 5.39 2.13
CA LEU A 19 4.32 4.74 2.59
C LEU A 19 4.35 4.62 4.12
N ASN A 20 3.85 5.65 4.82
CA ASN A 20 3.84 5.73 6.27
C ASN A 20 2.98 4.66 6.94
N SER A 21 1.89 4.21 6.32
CA SER A 21 1.04 3.15 6.90
C SER A 21 1.65 1.76 6.78
N MET A 22 2.74 1.61 6.02
CA MET A 22 3.44 0.35 5.81
C MET A 22 4.53 0.10 6.86
N PHE A 23 4.80 1.10 7.71
CA PHE A 23 5.76 1.01 8.79
C PHE A 23 5.05 1.03 10.14
N PRO A 24 5.53 0.24 11.13
CA PRO A 24 5.05 0.33 12.49
C PRO A 24 5.25 1.75 13.05
N VAL A 25 4.23 2.29 13.72
CA VAL A 25 4.32 3.55 14.45
C VAL A 25 4.66 3.24 15.91
N GLY A 26 5.62 3.96 16.48
CA GLY A 26 6.06 3.79 17.87
C GLY A 26 7.24 2.82 18.01
N ASP A 27 7.37 2.24 19.21
CA ASP A 27 8.50 1.37 19.54
C ASP A 27 8.50 0.09 18.69
N ALA A 28 9.66 -0.23 18.12
CA ALA A 28 9.84 -1.39 17.27
C ALA A 28 11.21 -2.04 17.50
N ILE A 29 11.23 -3.37 17.37
CA ILE A 29 12.46 -4.15 17.27
C ILE A 29 12.89 -4.15 15.81
N VAL A 30 14.13 -3.74 15.57
CA VAL A 30 14.76 -3.78 14.25
C VAL A 30 15.78 -4.90 14.23
N ILE A 31 15.67 -5.79 13.25
CA ILE A 31 16.52 -6.99 13.12
C ILE A 31 17.17 -6.97 11.75
N ASP A 32 18.49 -7.11 11.73
CA ASP A 32 19.26 -7.40 10.53
C ASP A 32 18.91 -8.82 10.02
N ALA A 33 18.33 -8.89 8.83
CA ALA A 33 17.91 -10.14 8.20
C ALA A 33 18.84 -10.59 7.06
N GLY A 34 20.04 -10.01 6.97
CA GLY A 34 21.05 -10.35 5.97
C GLY A 34 20.95 -9.49 4.71
N THR A 35 21.37 -10.05 3.58
CA THR A 35 21.46 -9.36 2.28
C THR A 35 20.65 -10.08 1.22
N ASP A 36 20.21 -9.35 0.21
CA ASP A 36 19.45 -9.86 -0.93
C ASP A 36 19.83 -9.06 -2.19
N VAL A 37 19.21 -9.39 -3.34
CA VAL A 37 19.37 -8.65 -4.59
C VAL A 37 18.00 -8.19 -5.12
N VAL A 38 17.84 -6.88 -5.31
CA VAL A 38 16.63 -6.28 -5.89
C VAL A 38 17.03 -5.44 -7.09
N ASN A 39 16.41 -5.68 -8.25
CA ASN A 39 16.70 -4.96 -9.50
C ASN A 39 18.20 -4.93 -9.85
N SER A 40 18.87 -6.08 -9.70
CA SER A 40 20.32 -6.25 -9.90
C SER A 40 21.21 -5.42 -8.95
N ARG A 41 20.68 -4.97 -7.82
CA ARG A 41 21.42 -4.27 -6.76
C ARG A 41 21.49 -5.11 -5.50
N ALA A 42 22.66 -5.19 -4.90
CA ALA A 42 22.80 -5.73 -3.56
C ALA A 42 22.09 -4.81 -2.57
N VAL A 43 21.32 -5.40 -1.67
CA VAL A 43 20.53 -4.69 -0.65
C VAL A 43 20.63 -5.38 0.69
N LYS A 44 20.54 -4.58 1.76
CA LYS A 44 20.36 -5.05 3.12
C LYS A 44 18.89 -5.32 3.40
N VAL A 45 18.58 -6.44 4.03
CA VAL A 45 17.21 -6.76 4.44
C VAL A 45 17.07 -6.48 5.92
N ILE A 46 16.11 -5.63 6.27
CA ILE A 46 15.80 -5.26 7.65
C ILE A 46 14.38 -5.72 7.96
N LYS A 47 14.19 -6.34 9.13
CA LYS A 47 12.88 -6.69 9.68
C LYS A 47 12.53 -5.75 10.82
N VAL A 48 11.32 -5.21 10.78
CA VAL A 48 10.78 -4.31 11.79
C VAL A 48 9.55 -4.95 12.40
N ILE A 49 9.57 -5.14 13.71
CA ILE A 49 8.50 -5.77 14.48
C ILE A 49 8.02 -4.77 15.53
N PRO A 50 6.74 -4.33 15.52
CA PRO A 50 6.22 -3.46 16.55
C PRO A 50 6.26 -4.13 17.93
N GLN A 51 6.51 -3.34 18.97
CA GLN A 51 6.43 -3.80 20.36
C GLN A 51 5.06 -3.54 21.01
N GLY A 52 4.28 -2.59 20.48
CA GLY A 52 2.95 -2.23 20.97
C GLY A 52 1.80 -2.91 20.22
N GLU A 53 0.56 -2.53 20.57
CA GLU A 53 -0.61 -2.93 19.81
C GLU A 53 -0.58 -2.31 18.41
N SER A 54 -0.49 -3.18 17.39
CA SER A 54 -0.43 -2.80 15.99
C SER A 54 -1.10 -3.89 15.14
N ASP A 55 -1.79 -3.47 14.07
CA ASP A 55 -2.27 -4.40 13.03
C ASP A 55 -1.09 -4.93 12.20
N ILE A 56 -0.03 -4.15 12.04
CA ILE A 56 1.22 -4.62 11.43
C ILE A 56 1.88 -5.64 12.35
N VAL A 57 2.20 -6.80 11.79
CA VAL A 57 2.92 -7.90 12.45
C VAL A 57 4.40 -7.85 12.12
N LEU A 58 4.73 -7.57 10.86
CA LEU A 58 6.10 -7.53 10.36
C LEU A 58 6.20 -6.63 9.14
N THR A 59 7.21 -5.76 9.12
CA THR A 59 7.65 -5.07 7.90
C THR A 59 9.05 -5.51 7.54
N LYS A 60 9.25 -5.97 6.30
CA LYS A 60 10.58 -6.18 5.70
C LYS A 60 10.91 -5.01 4.79
N ILE A 61 12.14 -4.54 4.86
CA ILE A 61 12.65 -3.42 4.06
C ILE A 61 13.93 -3.87 3.37
N TRP A 62 13.99 -3.69 2.06
CA TRP A 62 15.19 -3.93 1.27
C TRP A 62 15.84 -2.58 0.96
N VAL A 63 16.98 -2.33 1.60
CA VAL A 63 17.67 -1.04 1.59
C VAL A 63 18.93 -1.14 0.74
N ASP A 64 19.05 -0.26 -0.24
CA ASP A 64 20.30 0.04 -0.93
C ASP A 64 21.13 0.95 -0.01
N GLU A 65 22.12 0.36 0.69
CA GLU A 65 22.96 1.08 1.67
C GLU A 65 23.90 2.10 1.01
N GLU A 66 24.30 1.89 -0.25
CA GLU A 66 25.14 2.84 -0.98
C GLU A 66 24.40 4.16 -1.23
N ARG A 67 23.08 4.07 -1.46
CA ARG A 67 22.23 5.22 -1.79
C ARG A 67 21.34 5.67 -0.63
N ASN A 68 21.28 4.90 0.45
CA ASN A 68 20.32 5.05 1.55
C ASN A 68 18.86 5.09 1.05
N LEU A 69 18.49 4.18 0.16
CA LEU A 69 17.13 4.11 -0.41
C LEU A 69 16.47 2.77 -0.13
N ALA A 70 15.21 2.78 0.30
CA ALA A 70 14.38 1.58 0.29
C ALA A 70 13.95 1.27 -1.15
N LEU A 71 14.29 0.10 -1.67
CA LEU A 71 13.88 -0.34 -3.02
C LEU A 71 12.59 -1.16 -3.00
N ARG A 72 12.32 -1.80 -1.86
CA ARG A 72 11.14 -2.65 -1.67
C ARG A 72 10.76 -2.69 -0.21
N THR A 73 9.46 -2.79 0.05
CA THR A 73 8.92 -3.11 1.36
C THR A 73 7.91 -4.24 1.25
N GLU A 74 7.77 -5.02 2.33
CA GLU A 74 6.73 -6.02 2.46
C GLU A 74 6.19 -5.99 3.89
N THR A 75 4.92 -5.64 4.03
CA THR A 75 4.23 -5.45 5.29
C THR A 75 3.15 -6.50 5.44
N THR A 76 3.27 -7.33 6.46
CA THR A 76 2.26 -8.30 6.85
C THR A 76 1.44 -7.75 8.00
N THR A 77 0.12 -7.75 7.82
CA THR A 77 -0.86 -7.35 8.84
C THR A 77 -1.55 -8.58 9.43
N ARG A 78 -2.21 -8.41 10.58
CA ARG A 78 -2.91 -9.50 11.28
C ARG A 78 -4.13 -9.94 10.49
N ASP A 79 -4.94 -8.98 10.06
CA ASP A 79 -6.27 -9.25 9.51
C ASP A 79 -6.40 -8.96 8.01
N ASN A 80 -5.54 -8.12 7.45
CA ASN A 80 -5.70 -7.58 6.08
C ASN A 80 -4.75 -8.20 5.04
N GLY A 81 -3.95 -9.19 5.44
CA GLY A 81 -3.02 -9.89 4.55
C GLY A 81 -1.65 -9.20 4.41
N THR A 82 -0.98 -9.44 3.28
CA THR A 82 0.37 -8.90 3.03
C THR A 82 0.36 -7.92 1.86
N VAL A 83 0.99 -6.77 2.09
CA VAL A 83 1.18 -5.74 1.07
C VAL A 83 2.66 -5.63 0.76
N LYS A 84 3.02 -5.76 -0.51
CA LYS A 84 4.37 -5.53 -1.00
C LYS A 84 4.40 -4.27 -1.85
N MET A 85 5.44 -3.47 -1.70
CA MET A 85 5.65 -2.26 -2.47
C MET A 85 7.03 -2.26 -3.09
N ASP A 86 7.11 -2.01 -4.40
CA ASP A 86 8.36 -1.82 -5.13
C ASP A 86 8.51 -0.34 -5.50
N LEU A 87 9.68 0.23 -5.20
CA LEU A 87 10.01 1.63 -5.39
C LEU A 87 11.06 1.75 -6.49
N ALA A 88 10.73 2.47 -7.55
CA ALA A 88 11.64 2.77 -8.64
C ALA A 88 12.01 4.25 -8.63
N PHE A 89 13.31 4.51 -8.67
CA PHE A 89 13.90 5.84 -8.62
C PHE A 89 14.58 6.16 -9.93
N GLY A 90 14.44 7.41 -10.38
CA GLY A 90 15.11 7.92 -11.57
C GLY A 90 15.44 9.40 -11.38
N ALA A 91 14.62 10.29 -11.93
CA ALA A 91 14.89 11.72 -11.97
C ALA A 91 14.97 12.37 -10.58
N HIS A 92 14.22 11.85 -9.60
CA HIS A 92 14.11 12.43 -8.26
C HIS A 92 14.90 11.67 -7.19
N ILE A 93 15.89 10.86 -7.60
CA ILE A 93 16.69 10.03 -6.70
C ILE A 93 17.48 10.85 -5.68
N ALA A 94 17.93 12.05 -6.05
CA ALA A 94 18.69 12.93 -5.14
C ALA A 94 17.86 13.41 -3.94
N GLN A 95 16.52 13.49 -4.10
CA GLN A 95 15.59 13.79 -3.03
C GLN A 95 15.06 12.53 -2.32
N GLY A 96 15.49 11.34 -2.75
CA GLY A 96 14.95 10.06 -2.24
C GLY A 96 13.48 9.83 -2.60
N LEU A 97 12.98 10.47 -3.66
CA LEU A 97 11.59 10.36 -4.08
C LEU A 97 11.46 9.35 -5.24
N PRO A 98 10.54 8.39 -5.18
CA PRO A 98 10.34 7.41 -6.24
C PRO A 98 9.60 8.02 -7.43
N ASP A 99 10.01 7.70 -8.64
CA ASP A 99 9.29 8.06 -9.87
C ASP A 99 8.11 7.11 -10.09
N LYS A 100 8.21 5.87 -9.60
CA LYS A 100 7.15 4.87 -9.70
C LYS A 100 7.07 4.01 -8.45
N VAL A 101 5.84 3.74 -8.04
CA VAL A 101 5.50 2.85 -6.92
C VAL A 101 4.57 1.76 -7.45
N ILE A 102 4.94 0.51 -7.22
CA ILE A 102 4.11 -0.65 -7.56
C ILE A 102 3.70 -1.35 -6.28
N VAL A 103 2.41 -1.37 -5.99
CA VAL A 103 1.85 -2.07 -4.84
C VAL A 103 1.24 -3.38 -5.28
N TYR A 104 1.61 -4.46 -4.60
CA TYR A 104 1.00 -5.78 -4.68
C TYR A 104 0.24 -6.06 -3.40
N LEU A 105 -1.05 -6.33 -3.51
CA LEU A 105 -1.95 -6.62 -2.40
C LEU A 105 -2.28 -8.11 -2.44
N ASP A 106 -1.98 -8.85 -1.37
CA ASP A 106 -2.46 -10.21 -1.15
C ASP A 106 -3.40 -10.18 0.08
N VAL A 107 -4.69 -9.89 -0.18
CA VAL A 107 -5.69 -9.76 0.88
C VAL A 107 -6.32 -11.12 1.19
N LYS A 108 -6.30 -11.50 2.47
CA LYS A 108 -7.14 -12.58 2.98
C LYS A 108 -8.58 -12.07 3.03
N GLU A 109 -9.49 -12.80 2.40
CA GLU A 109 -10.96 -12.61 2.40
C GLU A 109 -11.45 -11.17 2.65
N TYR A 110 -11.31 -10.29 1.66
CA TYR A 110 -12.09 -9.06 1.66
C TYR A 110 -13.57 -9.44 1.48
N LYS A 111 -14.33 -9.53 2.58
CA LYS A 111 -15.80 -9.53 2.57
C LYS A 111 -16.22 -8.18 2.01
N LEU A 112 -16.51 -8.14 0.71
CA LEU A 112 -17.15 -7.00 0.06
C LEU A 112 -18.39 -6.65 0.91
N PRO A 113 -18.47 -5.44 1.48
CA PRO A 113 -19.70 -5.01 2.12
C PRO A 113 -20.79 -5.07 1.06
N LYS A 114 -21.90 -5.76 1.37
CA LYS A 114 -23.04 -6.02 0.48
C LYS A 114 -23.71 -4.75 -0.12
N GLY A 115 -23.19 -3.56 0.17
CA GLY A 115 -23.69 -2.27 -0.32
C GLY A 115 -23.00 -1.72 -1.57
N VAL A 116 -22.16 -2.49 -2.28
CA VAL A 116 -21.53 -2.05 -3.55
C VAL A 116 -22.24 -2.63 -4.78
N THR A 117 -23.13 -3.61 -4.61
CA THR A 117 -24.03 -4.08 -5.66
C THR A 117 -25.36 -3.34 -5.50
N MET A 118 -25.62 -2.34 -6.34
CA MET A 118 -26.92 -1.66 -6.43
C MET A 118 -28.01 -2.56 -7.07
N ASP A 119 -28.11 -3.82 -6.66
CA ASP A 119 -29.24 -4.66 -7.05
C ASP A 119 -30.32 -4.51 -5.99
N TYR A 120 -31.04 -3.38 -6.09
CA TYR A 120 -32.39 -3.27 -5.53
C TYR A 120 -33.34 -4.04 -6.45
N ASP A 121 -33.37 -5.35 -6.31
CA ASP A 121 -34.52 -6.13 -6.77
C ASP A 121 -35.03 -7.02 -5.64
N ALA A 122 -36.14 -6.58 -5.05
CA ALA A 122 -36.70 -7.10 -3.80
C ALA A 122 -37.35 -8.49 -3.92
N ASN A 123 -37.00 -9.31 -4.93
CA ASN A 123 -37.60 -10.63 -5.13
C ASN A 123 -36.69 -11.71 -5.76
N ALA A 124 -35.37 -11.58 -5.70
CA ALA A 124 -34.48 -12.69 -6.02
C ALA A 124 -34.06 -13.42 -4.74
N GLN A 125 -34.73 -14.54 -4.42
CA GLN A 125 -34.13 -15.58 -3.56
C GLN A 125 -32.87 -16.12 -4.25
N MET A 126 -31.73 -15.44 -4.07
CA MET A 126 -30.45 -16.01 -4.45
C MET A 126 -30.07 -17.03 -3.38
N LYS A 127 -30.29 -18.29 -3.74
CA LYS A 127 -29.79 -19.46 -3.03
C LYS A 127 -28.32 -19.23 -2.70
N ALA A 128 -27.96 -19.51 -1.46
CA ALA A 128 -26.58 -19.58 -1.02
C ALA A 128 -25.86 -20.69 -1.81
N ASP A 129 -25.22 -20.34 -2.91
CA ASP A 129 -24.11 -21.14 -3.44
C ASP A 129 -22.85 -20.80 -2.62
N ASP A 130 -22.89 -21.26 -1.37
CA ASP A 130 -21.73 -21.52 -0.55
C ASP A 130 -21.02 -22.75 -1.13
N LYS A 131 -20.16 -22.54 -2.14
CA LYS A 131 -19.17 -23.51 -2.63
C LYS A 131 -18.17 -22.86 -3.61
N GLY A 132 -17.53 -21.79 -3.16
CA GLY A 132 -16.61 -20.98 -3.98
C GLY A 132 -15.28 -20.66 -3.30
N ASN A 133 -14.56 -21.69 -2.84
CA ASN A 133 -13.09 -21.75 -2.71
C ASN A 133 -12.40 -20.43 -2.27
N GLY A 134 -12.07 -20.31 -0.98
CA GLY A 134 -11.35 -19.18 -0.36
C GLY A 134 -9.97 -18.93 -0.99
N LYS A 135 -9.95 -18.30 -2.16
CA LYS A 135 -8.74 -17.94 -2.89
C LYS A 135 -8.39 -16.51 -2.54
N ASN A 136 -7.18 -16.33 -2.00
CA ASN A 136 -6.53 -15.03 -1.83
C ASN A 136 -6.73 -14.17 -3.08
N LYS A 137 -7.23 -12.93 -2.90
CA LYS A 137 -7.39 -11.99 -4.01
C LYS A 137 -6.10 -11.19 -4.13
N LYS A 138 -5.40 -11.34 -5.27
CA LYS A 138 -4.20 -10.58 -5.58
C LYS A 138 -4.56 -9.33 -6.38
N GLY A 139 -4.13 -8.16 -5.92
CA GLY A 139 -4.28 -6.87 -6.59
C GLY A 139 -2.92 -6.27 -6.94
N LYS A 140 -2.84 -5.51 -8.04
CA LYS A 140 -1.67 -4.71 -8.41
C LYS A 140 -2.12 -3.27 -8.64
N ILE A 141 -1.47 -2.31 -7.97
CA ILE A 141 -1.65 -0.87 -8.19
C ILE A 141 -0.30 -0.32 -8.67
N GLU A 142 -0.33 0.53 -9.69
CA GLU A 142 0.85 1.20 -10.22
C GLU A 142 0.62 2.71 -10.18
N ILE A 143 1.52 3.42 -9.52
CA ILE A 143 1.49 4.88 -9.35
C ILE A 143 2.75 5.43 -10.00
N SER A 144 2.60 6.40 -10.90
CA SER A 144 3.72 7.11 -11.53
C SER A 144 3.68 8.58 -11.12
N TYR A 145 4.80 9.10 -10.65
CA TYR A 145 5.00 10.48 -10.27
C TYR A 145 5.80 11.18 -11.36
N LEU A 146 5.25 12.28 -11.88
CA LEU A 146 5.82 12.96 -13.06
C LEU A 146 6.51 14.28 -12.71
N ASN A 147 5.87 15.10 -11.88
CA ASN A 147 6.30 16.48 -11.63
C ASN A 147 6.26 16.78 -10.13
N TYR A 148 7.25 16.32 -9.38
CA TYR A 148 7.35 16.68 -7.95
C TYR A 148 7.60 18.16 -7.77
N GLU A 149 6.78 18.80 -6.95
CA GLU A 149 7.01 20.14 -6.43
C GLU A 149 7.32 20.04 -4.93
N VAL A 150 8.57 20.33 -4.56
CA VAL A 150 9.07 20.19 -3.17
C VAL A 150 9.27 21.58 -2.56
N ASN A 151 9.04 21.73 -1.25
CA ASN A 151 9.25 22.97 -0.49
C ASN A 151 8.49 24.19 -1.02
N LYS A 152 7.25 24.02 -1.48
CA LYS A 152 6.42 25.09 -2.06
C LYS A 152 5.89 26.12 -1.05
N GLY A 153 6.09 25.91 0.26
CA GLY A 153 5.55 26.79 1.29
C GLY A 153 4.03 26.77 1.34
N LEU A 154 3.46 25.56 1.37
CA LEU A 154 2.01 25.36 1.42
C LEU A 154 1.44 25.94 2.72
N PRO A 155 0.36 26.76 2.68
CA PRO A 155 -0.21 27.37 3.86
C PRO A 155 -1.00 26.35 4.71
N ASP A 156 -0.94 26.47 6.03
CA ASP A 156 -1.53 25.49 6.97
C ASP A 156 -3.04 25.25 6.76
N ASN A 157 -3.76 26.25 6.28
CA ASN A 157 -5.19 26.19 6.03
C ASN A 157 -5.61 25.11 5.02
N ILE A 158 -4.71 24.64 4.14
CA ILE A 158 -5.03 23.54 3.22
C ILE A 158 -5.16 22.20 3.93
N PHE A 159 -4.63 22.08 5.15
CA PHE A 159 -4.66 20.87 5.96
C PHE A 159 -5.77 20.89 7.02
N ALA A 160 -6.57 21.96 7.09
CA ALA A 160 -7.71 22.04 7.99
C ALA A 160 -8.80 21.04 7.59
N GLU A 161 -9.36 20.31 8.56
CA GLU A 161 -10.57 19.52 8.31
C GLU A 161 -11.71 20.45 7.88
N LYS A 162 -12.48 20.02 6.88
CA LYS A 162 -13.72 20.72 6.53
C LYS A 162 -14.80 20.27 7.50
N ASP A 163 -15.28 21.21 8.31
CA ASP A 163 -16.51 21.07 9.10
C ASP A 163 -17.73 20.76 8.21
#